data_AF-A0A7U5K885-F1
#
_entry.id   AF-A0A7U5K885-F1
#
_cell.length_a   1.000
_cell.length_b   1.000
_cell.length_c   1.000
_cell.angle_alpha   90.00
_cell.angle_beta   90.00
_cell.angle_gamma   90.00
#
_symmetry.space_group_name_H-M   'P 1'
#
loop_
_entity.id
_entity.type
_entity.pdbx_description
1 polymer ?
#
loop_
_entity_poly.entity_id
_entity_poly.type
_entity_poly.pdbx_seq_one_letter_code
_entity_poly.pdbx_strand_id
1 'polypeptide(L)'
;MIERLYVEAARAYWGEAQSGPRIHSPAFTNHSSWSVDIRVSLADGRSLVIEYDGAYWHKDKGPVDRIKSIDLLRDGHIVVRLREAPLHSLEIDDPDYHELTVYSGAKDPSRDVQMIAQLTQG
;
A
#
# COMPACT_ATOMS: atom_id res chain seq x y z
N MET A 1 -10.85 8.09 10.90
CA MET A 1 -9.68 7.20 10.87
C MET A 1 -8.94 7.45 9.56
N ILE A 2 -7.61 7.39 9.53
CA ILE A 2 -6.82 7.78 8.36
C ILE A 2 -7.10 6.89 7.13
N GLU A 3 -7.21 5.57 7.33
CA GLU A 3 -7.57 4.58 6.30
C GLU A 3 -8.84 5.00 5.54
N ARG A 4 -9.87 5.47 6.26
CA ARG A 4 -11.12 5.92 5.66
C ARG A 4 -10.94 7.10 4.69
N LEU A 5 -10.03 8.03 5.01
CA LEU A 5 -9.77 9.18 4.13
C LEU A 5 -9.07 8.73 2.85
N TYR A 6 -8.13 7.80 2.96
CA TYR A 6 -7.41 7.26 1.81
C TYR A 6 -8.30 6.38 0.93
N VAL A 7 -9.18 5.55 1.50
CA VAL A 7 -10.10 4.75 0.67
C VAL A 7 -11.12 5.65 -0.04
N GLU A 8 -11.61 6.71 0.62
CA GLU A 8 -12.50 7.70 -0.02
C GLU A 8 -11.79 8.42 -1.19
N ALA A 9 -10.53 8.83 -1.01
CA ALA A 9 -9.73 9.43 -2.07
C ALA A 9 -9.42 8.45 -3.21
N ALA A 10 -9.08 7.19 -2.89
CA ALA A 10 -8.83 6.15 -3.88
C ALA A 10 -10.10 5.83 -4.69
N ARG A 11 -11.28 5.78 -4.05
CA ARG A 11 -12.57 5.63 -4.75
C ARG A 11 -12.87 6.82 -5.66
N ALA A 12 -12.58 8.03 -5.22
CA ALA A 12 -12.78 9.23 -6.04
C ALA A 12 -11.91 9.22 -7.31
N TYR A 13 -10.71 8.61 -7.25
CA TYR A 13 -9.79 8.55 -8.39
C TYR A 13 -10.01 7.32 -9.28
N TRP A 14 -10.06 6.11 -8.71
CA TRP A 14 -10.13 4.83 -9.46
C TRP A 14 -11.52 4.17 -9.47
N GLY A 15 -12.48 4.66 -8.68
CA GLY A 15 -13.80 4.04 -8.52
C GLY A 15 -13.78 2.82 -7.57
N GLU A 16 -13.27 1.69 -8.05
CA GLU A 16 -13.31 0.40 -7.32
C GLU A 16 -12.14 0.25 -6.33
N ALA A 17 -12.36 0.74 -5.10
CA ALA A 17 -11.43 0.56 -3.98
C ALA A 17 -12.10 -0.04 -2.72
N GLN A 18 -11.41 -1.01 -2.12
CA GLN A 18 -11.84 -1.78 -0.94
C GLN A 18 -10.98 -1.44 0.26
N SER A 19 -11.59 -1.22 1.42
CA SER A 19 -10.90 -1.00 2.71
C SER A 19 -10.75 -2.33 3.45
N GLY A 20 -9.57 -2.61 3.99
CA GLY A 20 -9.32 -3.77 4.84
C GLY A 20 -9.47 -5.17 4.22
N PRO A 21 -9.39 -5.41 2.88
CA PRO A 21 -9.62 -6.76 2.37
C PRO A 21 -8.52 -7.71 2.84
N ARG A 22 -8.90 -8.97 3.07
CA ARG A 22 -7.96 -10.06 3.30
C ARG A 22 -7.66 -10.77 1.98
N ILE A 23 -6.40 -10.77 1.59
CA ILE A 23 -5.89 -11.44 0.40
C ILE A 23 -5.36 -12.81 0.81
N HIS A 24 -5.82 -13.85 0.12
CA HIS A 24 -5.33 -15.22 0.24
C HIS A 24 -4.64 -15.59 -1.06
N SER A 25 -3.43 -16.13 -0.98
CA SER A 25 -2.72 -16.59 -2.18
C SER A 25 -1.85 -17.82 -1.89
N PRO A 26 -1.83 -18.82 -2.77
CA PRO A 26 -0.86 -19.91 -2.72
C PRO A 26 0.57 -19.47 -3.10
N ALA A 27 0.75 -18.28 -3.69
CA ALA A 27 2.07 -17.74 -4.04
C ALA A 27 2.81 -17.15 -2.83
N PHE A 28 2.11 -16.86 -1.73
CA PHE A 28 2.71 -16.37 -0.50
C PHE A 28 3.58 -17.45 0.14
N THR A 29 4.77 -17.06 0.61
CA THR A 29 5.71 -18.01 1.22
C THR A 29 5.84 -17.85 2.73
N ASN A 30 5.34 -16.74 3.29
CA ASN A 30 5.51 -16.43 4.70
C ASN A 30 4.21 -16.59 5.49
N HIS A 31 3.06 -16.25 4.88
CA HIS A 31 1.74 -16.38 5.50
C HIS A 31 0.71 -16.88 4.47
N SER A 32 -0.34 -17.56 4.92
CA SER A 32 -1.44 -18.00 4.03
C SER A 32 -2.39 -16.88 3.60
N SER A 33 -2.30 -15.72 4.26
CA SER A 33 -3.08 -14.53 3.92
C SER A 33 -2.52 -13.26 4.56
N TRP A 34 -2.83 -12.13 3.95
CA TRP A 34 -2.53 -10.79 4.46
C TRP A 34 -3.79 -9.93 4.44
N SER A 35 -4.06 -9.21 5.53
CA SER A 35 -5.01 -8.08 5.50
C SER A 35 -4.28 -6.85 5.01
N VAL A 36 -4.85 -6.15 4.03
CA VAL A 36 -4.30 -4.90 3.48
C VAL A 36 -5.21 -3.73 3.75
N ASP A 37 -4.65 -2.52 3.87
CA ASP A 37 -5.46 -1.34 4.21
C ASP A 37 -6.39 -0.97 3.05
N ILE A 38 -5.86 -0.92 1.83
CA ILE A 38 -6.65 -0.60 0.64
C ILE A 38 -6.23 -1.50 -0.52
N ARG A 39 -7.21 -2.03 -1.25
CA ARG A 39 -7.02 -2.69 -2.55
C ARG A 39 -7.82 -1.97 -3.62
N VAL A 40 -7.17 -1.65 -4.73
CA VAL A 40 -7.77 -1.03 -5.91
C VAL A 40 -7.66 -1.99 -7.09
N SER A 41 -8.76 -2.18 -7.81
CA SER A 41 -8.76 -2.92 -9.08
C SER A 41 -8.42 -1.94 -10.21
N LEU A 42 -7.32 -2.17 -10.93
CA LEU A 42 -6.90 -1.32 -12.04
C LEU A 42 -7.54 -1.76 -13.36
N ALA A 43 -7.62 -0.84 -14.32
CA ALA A 43 -8.28 -1.08 -15.61
C ALA A 43 -7.57 -2.13 -16.49
N ASP A 44 -6.28 -2.35 -16.28
CA ASP A 44 -5.47 -3.37 -16.97
C ASP A 44 -5.59 -4.77 -16.34
N GLY A 45 -6.41 -4.92 -15.30
CA GLY A 45 -6.63 -6.18 -14.60
C GLY A 45 -5.64 -6.46 -13.46
N ARG A 46 -4.59 -5.63 -13.29
CA ARG A 46 -3.73 -5.68 -12.10
C ARG A 46 -4.49 -5.15 -10.88
N SER A 47 -3.96 -5.41 -9.69
CA SER A 47 -4.46 -4.77 -8.48
C SER A 47 -3.36 -4.07 -7.70
N LEU A 48 -3.68 -2.85 -7.29
CA LEU A 48 -2.84 -1.98 -6.48
C LEU A 48 -3.23 -2.15 -5.02
N VAL A 49 -2.24 -2.40 -4.18
CA VAL A 49 -2.35 -2.41 -2.72
C VAL A 49 -1.72 -1.13 -2.17
N ILE A 50 -2.47 -0.40 -1.35
CA ILE A 50 -1.97 0.79 -0.65
C ILE A 50 -1.99 0.51 0.85
N GLU A 51 -0.88 0.77 1.51
CA GLU A 51 -0.68 0.58 2.95
C GLU A 51 -0.34 1.92 3.61
N TYR A 52 -0.97 2.24 4.73
CA TYR A 52 -0.62 3.40 5.54
C TYR A 52 0.17 2.97 6.79
N ASP A 53 1.47 3.22 6.77
CA ASP A 53 2.36 2.85 7.87
C ASP A 53 2.46 4.02 8.86
N GLY A 54 1.55 4.06 9.82
CA GLY A 54 1.62 5.01 10.92
C GLY A 54 2.85 4.77 11.78
N ALA A 55 3.69 5.80 11.99
CA ALA A 55 4.99 5.68 12.66
C ALA A 55 4.91 5.04 14.06
N TYR A 56 3.86 5.35 14.82
CA TYR A 56 3.64 4.74 16.14
C TYR A 56 3.41 3.22 16.08
N TRP A 57 2.61 2.76 15.11
CA TRP A 57 2.22 1.35 14.99
C TRP A 57 3.30 0.51 14.29
N HIS A 58 4.06 1.11 13.38
CA HIS A 58 5.04 0.42 12.54
C HIS A 58 6.50 0.58 12.97
N LYS A 59 6.78 1.32 14.06
CA LYS A 59 8.16 1.63 14.52
C LYS A 59 9.14 0.45 14.53
N ASP A 60 8.66 -0.75 14.90
CA ASP A 60 9.48 -1.97 15.01
C ASP A 60 8.97 -3.09 14.08
N LYS A 61 8.21 -2.73 13.03
CA LYS A 61 7.54 -3.68 12.13
C LYS A 61 8.16 -3.79 10.76
N GLY A 62 9.24 -3.05 10.48
CA GLY A 62 9.95 -3.06 9.19
C GLY A 62 10.17 -4.46 8.59
N PRO A 63 10.70 -5.45 9.34
CA PRO A 63 10.85 -6.81 8.81
C PRO A 63 9.54 -7.46 8.37
N VAL A 64 8.46 -7.29 9.14
CA VAL A 64 7.14 -7.85 8.83
C VAL A 64 6.49 -7.10 7.65
N ASP A 65 6.58 -5.77 7.63
CA ASP A 65 6.09 -4.95 6.52
C ASP A 65 6.79 -5.32 5.21
N ARG A 66 8.09 -5.59 5.28
CA ARG A 66 8.90 -6.02 4.13
C ARG A 66 8.46 -7.40 3.65
N ILE A 67 8.29 -8.36 4.55
CA ILE A 67 7.82 -9.72 4.22
C ILE A 67 6.43 -9.67 3.56
N LYS A 68 5.50 -8.92 4.14
CA LYS A 68 4.16 -8.73 3.59
C LYS A 68 4.21 -8.15 2.18
N SER A 69 5.06 -7.14 1.97
CA SER A 69 5.22 -6.50 0.66
C SER A 69 5.76 -7.47 -0.38
N ILE A 70 6.78 -8.29 -0.05
CA ILE A 70 7.30 -9.33 -0.96
C ILE A 70 6.22 -10.36 -1.32
N ASP A 71 5.45 -10.85 -0.33
CA ASP A 71 4.40 -11.83 -0.59
C ASP A 71 3.35 -11.25 -1.55
N LEU A 72 2.93 -9.99 -1.36
CA LEU A 72 1.99 -9.31 -2.24
C LEU A 72 2.54 -9.11 -3.66
N LEU A 73 3.81 -8.69 -3.80
CA LEU A 73 4.47 -8.54 -5.10
C LEU A 73 4.55 -9.88 -5.85
N ARG A 74 4.84 -10.98 -5.15
CA ARG A 74 4.86 -12.34 -5.75
C ARG A 74 3.51 -12.80 -6.25
N ASP A 75 2.43 -12.28 -5.69
CA ASP A 75 1.06 -12.54 -6.16
C ASP A 75 0.66 -11.61 -7.34
N GLY A 76 1.57 -10.76 -7.81
CA GLY A 76 1.38 -9.86 -8.95
C GLY A 76 0.69 -8.55 -8.60
N HIS A 77 0.66 -8.16 -7.31
CA HIS A 77 0.18 -6.86 -6.89
C HIS A 77 1.23 -5.77 -7.11
N ILE A 78 0.76 -4.58 -7.48
CA ILE A 78 1.55 -3.35 -7.29
C ILE A 78 1.38 -2.94 -5.84
N VAL A 79 2.46 -2.64 -5.13
CA VAL A 79 2.45 -2.34 -3.69
C VAL A 79 3.00 -0.95 -3.45
N VAL A 80 2.18 -0.09 -2.86
CA VAL A 80 2.60 1.25 -2.45
C VAL A 80 2.41 1.44 -0.95
N ARG A 81 3.50 1.81 -0.26
CA ARG A 81 3.47 2.10 1.18
C ARG A 81 3.61 3.59 1.44
N LEU A 82 2.62 4.17 2.12
CA LEU A 82 2.66 5.51 2.66
C LEU A 82 3.34 5.46 4.03
N ARG A 83 4.66 5.68 4.05
CA ARG A 83 5.48 5.52 5.25
C ARG A 83 5.55 6.83 6.03
N GLU A 84 4.92 6.88 7.20
CA GLU A 84 4.94 8.08 8.04
C GLU A 84 6.34 8.32 8.61
N ALA A 85 6.88 9.54 8.44
CA ALA A 85 8.15 9.89 9.05
C ALA A 85 8.10 9.72 10.59
N PRO A 86 9.14 9.13 11.24
CA PRO A 86 10.48 8.88 10.71
C PRO A 86 10.73 7.42 10.28
N LEU A 87 9.72 6.66 9.84
CA LEU A 87 9.93 5.28 9.39
C LEU A 87 10.95 5.22 8.24
N HIS A 88 11.93 4.32 8.37
CA HIS A 88 12.90 4.07 7.32
C HIS A 88 12.27 3.31 6.15
N SER A 89 12.91 3.40 4.99
CA SER A 89 12.57 2.60 3.81
C SER A 89 12.69 1.11 4.11
N LEU A 90 11.90 0.29 3.43
CA LEU A 90 12.00 -1.18 3.51
C LEU A 90 13.07 -1.75 2.56
N GLU A 91 13.69 -0.92 1.73
CA GLU A 91 14.78 -1.29 0.81
C GLU A 91 14.41 -2.51 -0.05
N ILE A 92 13.26 -2.41 -0.73
CA ILE A 92 12.78 -3.40 -1.69
C ILE A 92 13.07 -2.87 -3.09
N ASP A 93 13.85 -3.64 -3.85
CA ASP A 93 14.16 -3.38 -5.25
C ASP A 93 13.25 -4.24 -6.13
N ASP A 94 12.09 -3.70 -6.48
CA ASP A 94 11.08 -4.32 -7.34
C ASP A 94 10.35 -3.21 -8.12
N PRO A 95 10.15 -3.33 -9.45
CA PRO A 95 9.52 -2.29 -10.25
C PRO A 95 8.07 -1.98 -9.86
N ASP A 96 7.36 -2.94 -9.25
CA ASP A 96 5.97 -2.79 -8.80
C ASP A 96 5.89 -2.40 -7.31
N TYR A 97 7.01 -2.05 -6.68
CA TYR A 97 7.08 -1.55 -5.30
C TYR A 97 7.42 -0.07 -5.23
N HIS A 98 6.63 0.70 -4.48
CA HIS A 98 6.91 2.12 -4.23
C HIS A 98 6.67 2.53 -2.79
N GLU A 99 7.40 3.56 -2.35
CA GLU A 99 7.21 4.20 -1.05
C GLU A 99 7.00 5.70 -1.23
N LEU A 100 6.03 6.24 -0.50
CA LEU A 100 5.87 7.68 -0.34
C LEU A 100 6.03 8.03 1.14
N THR A 101 6.96 8.92 1.45
CA THR A 101 7.08 9.45 2.82
C THR A 101 5.97 10.45 3.09
N VAL A 102 5.17 10.21 4.14
CA VAL A 102 4.09 11.09 4.57
C VAL A 102 4.37 11.67 5.96
N TYR A 103 3.75 12.80 6.28
CA TYR A 103 3.93 13.49 7.57
C TYR A 103 2.60 13.63 8.29
N SER A 104 2.61 13.36 9.60
CA SER A 104 1.39 13.31 10.41
C SER A 104 0.55 14.60 10.39
N GLY A 105 1.18 15.77 10.28
CA GLY A 105 0.52 17.08 10.25
C GLY A 105 0.18 17.65 8.88
N ALA A 106 0.58 16.99 7.78
CA ALA A 106 0.44 17.52 6.42
C ALA A 106 -0.16 16.48 5.45
N LYS A 107 -1.05 15.63 5.96
CA LYS A 107 -1.68 14.57 5.15
C LYS A 107 -2.64 15.18 4.14
N ASP A 108 -2.47 14.83 2.86
CA ASP A 108 -3.39 15.21 1.78
C ASP A 108 -3.70 13.96 0.95
N PRO A 109 -4.68 13.14 1.39
CA PRO A 109 -4.99 11.87 0.74
C PRO A 109 -5.30 11.99 -0.75
N SER A 110 -5.87 13.13 -1.19
CA SER A 110 -6.17 13.34 -2.60
C SER A 110 -4.90 13.57 -3.42
N ARG A 111 -3.97 14.38 -2.90
CA ARG A 111 -2.66 14.59 -3.51
C ARG A 111 -1.82 13.32 -3.50
N ASP A 112 -1.80 12.60 -2.37
CA ASP A 112 -1.05 11.36 -2.20
C ASP A 112 -1.55 10.28 -3.19
N VAL A 113 -2.87 10.14 -3.35
CA VAL A 113 -3.48 9.26 -4.37
C VAL A 113 -3.07 9.63 -5.79
N GLN A 114 -3.00 10.93 -6.12
CA GLN A 114 -2.51 11.35 -7.44
C GLN A 114 -1.03 11.00 -7.65
N MET A 115 -0.19 11.14 -6.62
CA MET A 115 1.21 10.73 -6.68
C MET A 115 1.35 9.21 -6.83
N ILE A 116 0.54 8.43 -6.11
CA ILE A 116 0.47 6.97 -6.29
C ILE A 116 0.12 6.65 -7.74
N ALA A 117 -0.91 7.28 -8.31
CA ALA A 117 -1.32 7.01 -9.68
C ALA A 117 -0.21 7.30 -10.71
N GLN A 118 0.61 8.32 -10.49
CA GLN A 118 1.76 8.63 -11.36
C GLN A 118 2.86 7.57 -11.28
N LEU A 119 3.09 6.99 -10.09
CA LEU A 119 4.09 5.95 -9.90
C LEU A 119 3.66 4.63 -10.53
N THR A 120 2.38 4.31 -10.47
CA THR A 120 1.84 3.01 -10.89
C THR A 120 1.36 2.98 -12.35
N GLN A 121 1.42 4.11 -13.06
CA GLN A 121 1.17 4.18 -14.51
C GLN A 121 2.49 3.95 -15.27
N GLY A 122 2.89 2.67 -15.33
CA GLY A 122 3.92 2.13 -16.21
C GLY A 122 3.33 1.08 -17.13
#